data_AF-A0A2L0EQY3-F1
#
_entry.id   AF-A0A2L0EQY3-F1
#
_cell.length_a   1.000
_cell.length_b   1.000
_cell.length_c   1.000
_cell.angle_alpha   90.00
_cell.angle_beta   90.00
_cell.angle_gamma   90.00
#
_symmetry.space_group_name_H-M   'P 1'
#
loop_
_entity.id
_entity.type
_entity.pdbx_description
1 polymer ?
#
loop_
_entity_poly.entity_id
_entity_poly.type
_entity_poly.pdbx_seq_one_letter_code
_entity_poly.pdbx_strand_id
1 'polypeptide(L)'
;MTTRSEKILGWTPTVLVALFMIFASGLAKFLIQDGTPTADFMKALGVWDHRYLVGALEIIAAVLLLIPRTATLGFVMMVGVLGGATATGLTHHVEGNWPWFPFVLILVMMIGAYFRTPELLARARNPKSVPNPGKAGKIVSWVLTVLLSLATLASGILQLMPPANEEGAAFIERLGITHIAVPLGITKICFAILFLIPRCSAIAFVLMVGYFSGALATNMTRGFTLPEYLPVIIVLVLLAITGWIRNPELRQRLLGRPVSA
;
A
#
# COMPACT_ATOMS: atom_id res chain seq x y z
N MET A 1 -26.58 -15.91 -0.47
CA MET A 1 -25.64 -16.92 -1.00
C MET A 1 -24.91 -16.28 -2.17
N THR A 2 -23.59 -16.44 -2.28
CA THR A 2 -22.85 -15.86 -3.41
C THR A 2 -23.17 -16.60 -4.71
N THR A 3 -23.37 -15.87 -5.80
CA THR A 3 -23.65 -16.44 -7.12
C THR A 3 -22.41 -17.14 -7.68
N ARG A 4 -22.60 -18.01 -8.67
CA ARG A 4 -21.48 -18.67 -9.37
C ARG A 4 -20.53 -17.63 -9.98
N SER A 5 -21.08 -16.56 -10.56
CA SER A 5 -20.32 -15.46 -11.16
C SER A 5 -19.47 -14.72 -10.12
N GLU A 6 -20.00 -14.46 -8.93
CA GLU A 6 -19.24 -13.81 -7.84
C GLU A 6 -18.07 -14.67 -7.35
N LYS A 7 -18.24 -15.99 -7.28
CA LYS A 7 -17.13 -16.90 -6.91
C LYS A 7 -16.03 -16.88 -7.96
N ILE A 8 -16.39 -16.89 -9.24
CA ILE A 8 -15.43 -16.81 -10.35
C ILE A 8 -14.70 -15.46 -10.34
N LEU A 9 -15.46 -14.35 -10.30
CA LEU A 9 -14.92 -12.99 -10.25
C LEU A 9 -14.07 -12.74 -9.00
N GLY A 10 -14.34 -13.42 -7.90
CA GLY A 10 -13.52 -13.37 -6.70
C GLY A 10 -12.20 -14.14 -6.85
N TRP A 11 -12.25 -15.39 -7.29
CA TRP A 11 -11.08 -16.28 -7.28
C TRP A 11 -10.17 -16.12 -8.49
N THR A 12 -10.72 -15.96 -9.70
CA THR A 12 -9.93 -15.89 -10.93
C THR A 12 -8.87 -14.78 -10.90
N PRO A 13 -9.21 -13.51 -10.66
CA PRO A 13 -8.19 -12.45 -10.61
C PRO A 13 -7.23 -12.64 -9.42
N THR A 14 -7.70 -13.17 -8.29
CA THR A 14 -6.80 -13.38 -7.14
C THR A 14 -5.78 -14.48 -7.38
N VAL A 15 -6.19 -15.62 -7.94
CA VAL A 15 -5.27 -16.72 -8.26
C VAL A 15 -4.30 -16.27 -9.34
N LEU A 16 -4.78 -15.56 -10.37
CA LEU A 16 -3.91 -15.03 -11.43
C LEU A 16 -2.83 -14.11 -10.87
N VAL A 17 -3.21 -13.10 -10.08
CA VAL A 17 -2.26 -12.16 -9.47
C VAL A 17 -1.35 -12.89 -8.49
N ALA A 18 -1.86 -13.77 -7.64
CA ALA A 18 -1.04 -14.49 -6.67
C ALA A 18 0.00 -15.41 -7.34
N LEU A 19 -0.37 -16.15 -8.38
CA LEU A 19 0.55 -16.99 -9.13
C LEU A 19 1.61 -16.15 -9.84
N PHE A 20 1.22 -15.03 -10.47
CA PHE A 20 2.18 -14.08 -11.05
C PHE A 20 3.16 -13.57 -9.98
N MET A 21 2.66 -13.14 -8.82
CA MET A 21 3.48 -12.60 -7.75
C MET A 21 4.39 -13.65 -7.11
N ILE A 22 3.98 -14.91 -7.01
CA ILE A 22 4.82 -15.99 -6.49
C ILE A 22 5.89 -16.39 -7.52
N PHE A 23 5.49 -16.73 -8.74
CA PHE A 23 6.39 -17.38 -9.69
C PHE A 23 7.12 -16.40 -10.60
N ALA A 24 6.39 -15.47 -11.24
CA ALA A 24 6.96 -14.56 -12.22
C ALA A 24 7.69 -13.37 -11.58
N SER A 25 7.29 -12.95 -10.37
CA SER A 25 7.89 -11.82 -9.67
C SER A 25 8.77 -12.24 -8.48
N GLY A 26 8.18 -12.88 -7.47
CA GLY A 26 8.82 -13.16 -6.18
C GLY A 26 9.96 -14.15 -6.27
N LEU A 27 9.68 -15.37 -6.73
CA LEU A 27 10.69 -16.41 -6.92
C LEU A 27 11.76 -16.01 -7.93
N ALA A 28 11.37 -15.32 -9.01
CA ALA A 28 12.31 -14.81 -10.00
C ALA A 28 13.40 -13.94 -9.37
N LYS A 29 13.08 -13.09 -8.38
CA LYS A 29 14.08 -12.25 -7.67
C LYS A 29 15.15 -13.04 -6.93
N PHE A 30 14.89 -14.29 -6.57
CA PHE A 30 15.88 -15.18 -5.96
C PHE A 30 16.77 -15.88 -6.99
N LEU A 31 16.30 -16.00 -8.23
CA LEU A 31 16.94 -16.76 -9.30
C LEU A 31 17.72 -15.87 -10.28
N ILE A 32 17.46 -14.55 -10.29
CA ILE A 32 18.18 -13.60 -11.14
C ILE A 32 19.67 -13.60 -10.76
N GLN A 33 20.51 -13.81 -11.78
CA GLN A 33 21.96 -13.75 -11.70
C GLN A 33 22.46 -12.38 -12.16
N ASP A 34 23.59 -11.96 -11.60
CA ASP A 34 24.27 -10.75 -12.04
C ASP A 34 24.74 -10.87 -13.50
N GLY A 35 24.77 -9.76 -14.23
CA GLY A 35 25.10 -9.69 -15.65
C GLY A 35 23.94 -10.04 -16.60
N THR A 36 22.73 -10.29 -16.09
CA THR A 36 21.53 -10.45 -16.93
C THR A 36 20.86 -9.09 -17.19
N PRO A 37 20.14 -8.90 -18.31
CA PRO A 37 19.40 -7.65 -18.57
C PRO A 37 18.43 -7.29 -17.44
N THR A 38 17.85 -8.29 -16.77
CA THR A 38 16.98 -8.08 -15.60
C THR A 38 17.75 -7.59 -14.38
N ALA A 39 18.96 -8.08 -14.14
CA ALA A 39 19.82 -7.59 -13.07
C ALA A 39 20.21 -6.12 -13.30
N ASP A 40 20.60 -5.77 -14.53
CA ASP A 40 20.97 -4.40 -14.89
C ASP A 40 19.78 -3.45 -14.73
N PHE A 41 18.58 -3.88 -15.13
CA PHE A 41 17.34 -3.14 -14.89
C PHE A 41 17.06 -2.93 -13.40
N MET A 42 17.22 -3.96 -12.56
CA MET A 42 17.02 -3.84 -11.10
C MET A 42 18.06 -2.95 -10.43
N LYS A 43 19.31 -2.96 -10.93
CA LYS A 43 20.36 -2.05 -10.48
C LYS A 43 20.03 -0.61 -10.86
N ALA A 44 19.55 -0.36 -12.08
CA ALA A 44 19.11 0.96 -12.52
C ALA A 44 17.92 1.50 -11.71
N LEU A 45 17.05 0.63 -11.21
CA LEU A 45 15.96 0.99 -10.29
C LEU A 45 16.39 1.11 -8.81
N GLY A 46 17.64 0.80 -8.45
CA GLY A 46 18.11 0.80 -7.05
C GLY A 46 17.50 -0.32 -6.19
N VAL A 47 16.86 -1.32 -6.79
CA VAL A 47 16.17 -2.42 -6.09
C VAL A 47 17.09 -3.61 -5.88
N TRP A 48 18.21 -3.69 -6.59
CA TRP A 48 19.11 -4.86 -6.59
C TRP A 48 19.45 -5.35 -5.18
N ASP A 49 19.91 -4.47 -4.29
CA ASP A 49 20.33 -4.85 -2.94
C ASP A 49 19.16 -5.29 -2.04
N HIS A 50 17.95 -4.88 -2.40
CA HIS A 50 16.71 -5.18 -1.68
C HIS A 50 15.88 -6.29 -2.33
N ARG A 51 16.36 -6.89 -3.44
CA ARG A 51 15.56 -7.81 -4.28
C ARG A 51 15.04 -9.01 -3.52
N TYR A 52 15.82 -9.59 -2.60
CA TYR A 52 15.41 -10.74 -1.81
C TYR A 52 14.34 -10.39 -0.79
N LEU A 53 14.45 -9.20 -0.17
CA LEU A 53 13.42 -8.70 0.75
C LEU A 53 12.11 -8.46 0.01
N VAL A 54 12.17 -7.77 -1.15
CA VAL A 54 10.98 -7.52 -1.98
C VAL A 54 10.37 -8.84 -2.46
N GLY A 55 11.18 -9.78 -2.95
CA GLY A 55 10.71 -11.10 -3.40
C GLY A 55 10.05 -11.91 -2.27
N ALA A 56 10.60 -11.87 -1.05
CA ALA A 56 9.98 -12.51 0.10
C ALA A 56 8.63 -11.86 0.45
N LEU A 57 8.54 -10.53 0.45
CA LEU A 57 7.29 -9.81 0.73
C LEU A 57 6.22 -10.10 -0.33
N GLU A 58 6.59 -10.20 -1.60
CA GLU A 58 5.68 -10.58 -2.70
C GLU A 58 5.08 -11.97 -2.49
N ILE A 59 5.93 -12.96 -2.15
CA ILE A 59 5.50 -14.34 -1.90
C ILE A 59 4.60 -14.41 -0.66
N ILE A 60 5.01 -13.77 0.45
CA ILE A 60 4.24 -13.75 1.70
C ILE A 60 2.87 -13.11 1.45
N ALA A 61 2.82 -11.94 0.81
CA ALA A 61 1.57 -11.25 0.50
C ALA A 61 0.66 -12.11 -0.39
N ALA A 62 1.21 -12.77 -1.41
CA ALA A 62 0.45 -13.64 -2.30
C ALA A 62 -0.10 -14.89 -1.60
N VAL A 63 0.68 -15.54 -0.73
CA VAL A 63 0.24 -16.69 0.07
C VAL A 63 -0.88 -16.28 1.03
N LEU A 64 -0.70 -15.16 1.74
CA LEU A 64 -1.74 -14.62 2.63
C LEU A 64 -3.01 -14.26 1.87
N LEU A 65 -2.89 -13.79 0.63
CA LEU A 65 -4.01 -13.44 -0.25
C LEU A 65 -4.79 -14.69 -0.72
N LEU A 66 -4.11 -15.81 -0.95
CA LEU A 66 -4.74 -17.08 -1.34
C LEU A 66 -5.53 -17.70 -0.18
N ILE A 67 -4.97 -17.68 1.03
CA ILE A 67 -5.60 -18.28 2.22
C ILE A 67 -6.83 -17.45 2.64
N PRO A 68 -8.07 -18.01 2.60
CA PRO A 68 -9.28 -17.23 2.84
C PRO A 68 -9.33 -16.49 4.17
N ARG A 69 -8.73 -17.05 5.24
CA ARG A 69 -8.69 -16.42 6.58
C ARG A 69 -7.80 -15.19 6.65
N THR A 70 -6.73 -15.14 5.85
CA THR A 70 -5.74 -14.05 5.86
C THR A 70 -5.85 -13.12 4.66
N ALA A 71 -6.82 -13.36 3.76
CA ALA A 71 -6.93 -12.66 2.48
C ALA A 71 -6.91 -11.13 2.60
N THR A 72 -7.55 -10.56 3.63
CA THR A 72 -7.55 -9.11 3.87
C THR A 72 -6.16 -8.57 4.20
N LEU A 73 -5.38 -9.30 4.99
CA LEU A 73 -4.00 -8.91 5.31
C LEU A 73 -3.10 -9.05 4.07
N GLY A 74 -3.22 -10.17 3.35
CA GLY A 74 -2.50 -10.38 2.09
C GLY A 74 -2.81 -9.30 1.06
N PHE A 75 -4.06 -8.86 0.97
CA PHE A 75 -4.48 -7.76 0.12
C PHE A 75 -3.85 -6.42 0.51
N VAL A 76 -3.89 -6.04 1.79
CA VAL A 76 -3.27 -4.78 2.26
C VAL A 76 -1.76 -4.81 2.03
N MET A 77 -1.10 -5.93 2.31
CA MET A 77 0.33 -6.09 2.04
C MET A 77 0.63 -6.01 0.55
N MET A 78 -0.18 -6.64 -0.30
CA MET A 78 -0.01 -6.61 -1.75
C MET A 78 -0.17 -5.19 -2.32
N VAL A 79 -1.14 -4.41 -1.81
CA VAL A 79 -1.26 -2.99 -2.15
C VAL A 79 -0.01 -2.20 -1.73
N GLY A 80 0.57 -2.50 -0.56
CA GLY A 80 1.83 -1.90 -0.12
C GLY A 80 3.00 -2.23 -1.06
N VAL A 81 3.20 -3.51 -1.38
CA VAL A 81 4.30 -3.99 -2.25
C VAL A 81 4.17 -3.45 -3.67
N LEU A 82 2.99 -3.57 -4.28
CA LEU A 82 2.75 -3.07 -5.64
C LEU A 82 2.70 -1.54 -5.70
N GLY A 83 2.28 -0.87 -4.63
CA GLY A 83 2.37 0.58 -4.47
C GLY A 83 3.83 1.05 -4.42
N GLY A 84 4.67 0.30 -3.70
CA GLY A 84 6.13 0.38 -3.73
C GLY A 84 6.68 0.34 -5.16
N ALA A 85 6.39 -0.74 -5.88
CA ALA A 85 6.86 -0.95 -7.25
C ALA A 85 6.37 0.15 -8.22
N THR A 86 5.11 0.59 -8.09
CA THR A 86 4.55 1.70 -8.88
C THR A 86 5.31 3.00 -8.62
N ALA A 87 5.58 3.32 -7.35
CA ALA A 87 6.28 4.54 -6.98
C ALA A 87 7.74 4.55 -7.42
N THR A 88 8.47 3.45 -7.23
CA THR A 88 9.83 3.30 -7.76
C THR A 88 9.84 3.48 -9.27
N GLY A 89 8.88 2.88 -9.99
CA GLY A 89 8.75 3.06 -11.44
C GLY A 89 8.45 4.50 -11.85
N LEU A 90 7.60 5.22 -11.12
CA LEU A 90 7.25 6.61 -11.46
C LEU A 90 8.38 7.62 -11.16
N THR A 91 9.28 7.26 -10.24
CA THR A 91 10.38 8.11 -9.79
C THR A 91 11.68 7.83 -10.52
N HIS A 92 11.85 6.64 -11.10
CA HIS A 92 13.05 6.25 -11.83
C HIS A 92 12.81 6.24 -13.35
N HIS A 93 13.53 7.10 -14.06
CA HIS A 93 13.49 7.16 -15.53
C HIS A 93 14.48 6.14 -16.12
N VAL A 94 14.05 4.89 -16.19
CA VAL A 94 14.82 3.77 -16.77
C VAL A 94 14.16 3.30 -18.06
N GLU A 95 14.95 3.02 -19.10
CA GLU A 95 14.44 2.50 -20.37
C GLU A 95 13.74 1.14 -20.16
N GLY A 96 12.63 0.92 -20.87
CA GLY A 96 11.81 -0.29 -20.71
C GLY A 96 10.99 -0.37 -19.42
N ASN A 97 11.08 0.63 -18.53
CA ASN A 97 10.26 0.70 -17.33
C ASN A 97 8.78 0.98 -17.67
N TRP A 98 7.89 0.08 -17.23
CA TRP A 98 6.45 0.28 -17.31
C TRP A 98 5.84 0.49 -15.92
N PRO A 99 5.85 1.73 -15.39
CA PRO A 99 5.46 2.01 -14.00
C PRO A 99 4.00 1.69 -13.70
N TRP A 100 3.16 1.61 -14.72
CA TRP A 100 1.73 1.34 -14.58
C TRP A 100 1.39 -0.14 -14.45
N PHE A 101 2.31 -1.05 -14.78
CA PHE A 101 2.05 -2.48 -14.69
C PHE A 101 1.68 -2.95 -13.27
N PRO A 102 2.45 -2.60 -12.20
CA PRO A 102 2.05 -2.93 -10.83
C PRO A 102 0.72 -2.28 -10.42
N PHE A 103 0.43 -1.08 -10.91
CA PHE A 103 -0.84 -0.39 -10.67
C PHE A 103 -2.02 -1.14 -11.31
N VAL A 104 -1.86 -1.67 -12.52
CA VAL A 104 -2.86 -2.52 -13.17
C VAL A 104 -3.11 -3.79 -12.35
N LEU A 105 -2.06 -4.42 -11.80
CA LEU A 105 -2.22 -5.58 -10.91
C LEU A 105 -3.02 -5.24 -9.65
N ILE A 106 -2.82 -4.04 -9.06
CA ILE A 106 -3.65 -3.55 -7.96
C ILE A 106 -5.13 -3.49 -8.40
N LEU A 107 -5.43 -2.89 -9.56
CA LEU A 107 -6.81 -2.78 -10.07
C LEU A 107 -7.46 -4.15 -10.32
N VAL A 108 -6.73 -5.09 -10.93
CA VAL A 108 -7.21 -6.47 -11.14
C VAL A 108 -7.47 -7.15 -9.80
N MET A 109 -6.57 -6.98 -8.83
CA MET A 109 -6.74 -7.53 -7.49
C MET A 109 -7.93 -6.90 -6.75
N MET A 110 -8.24 -5.61 -6.97
CA MET A 110 -9.43 -4.95 -6.39
C MET A 110 -10.72 -5.67 -6.79
N ILE A 111 -10.82 -6.16 -8.03
CA ILE A 111 -11.97 -6.92 -8.51
C ILE A 111 -12.14 -8.18 -7.66
N GLY A 112 -11.07 -8.96 -7.49
CA GLY A 112 -11.08 -10.16 -6.66
C GLY A 112 -11.42 -9.86 -5.19
N ALA A 113 -10.81 -8.80 -4.64
CA ALA A 113 -11.03 -8.36 -3.27
C ALA A 113 -12.45 -7.84 -3.02
N TYR A 114 -13.09 -7.20 -4.00
CA TYR A 114 -14.48 -6.76 -3.87
C TYR A 114 -15.42 -7.95 -3.54
N PHE A 115 -15.18 -9.11 -4.17
CA PHE A 115 -15.98 -10.31 -3.95
C PHE A 115 -15.45 -11.20 -2.82
N ARG A 116 -14.12 -11.25 -2.61
CA ARG A 116 -13.51 -12.10 -1.58
C ARG A 116 -13.39 -11.45 -0.23
N THR A 117 -13.33 -10.13 -0.16
CA THR A 117 -13.16 -9.33 1.07
C THR A 117 -14.19 -8.20 1.16
N PRO A 118 -15.51 -8.52 1.18
CA PRO A 118 -16.56 -7.50 1.27
C PRO A 118 -16.50 -6.69 2.56
N GLU A 119 -15.76 -7.16 3.57
CA GLU A 119 -15.62 -6.52 4.86
C GLU A 119 -14.97 -5.13 4.78
N LEU A 120 -14.00 -4.96 3.88
CA LEU A 120 -13.35 -3.66 3.65
C LEU A 120 -14.34 -2.59 3.15
N LEU A 121 -15.43 -3.03 2.51
CA LEU A 121 -16.51 -2.17 2.03
C LEU A 121 -17.73 -2.17 2.95
N ALA A 122 -17.80 -3.10 3.92
CA ALA A 122 -18.94 -3.24 4.81
C ALA A 122 -19.20 -1.94 5.59
N ARG A 123 -18.14 -1.33 6.13
CA ARG A 123 -18.22 -0.06 6.84
C ARG A 123 -18.69 1.10 5.94
N ALA A 124 -18.22 1.14 4.70
CA ALA A 124 -18.59 2.17 3.74
C ALA A 124 -20.08 2.06 3.36
N ARG A 125 -20.61 0.82 3.29
CA ARG A 125 -22.03 0.54 3.01
C ARG A 125 -22.93 0.77 4.22
N ASN A 126 -22.54 0.26 5.38
CA ASN A 126 -23.30 0.37 6.63
C ASN A 126 -22.37 0.60 7.82
N PRO A 127 -22.24 1.85 8.32
CA PRO A 127 -21.35 2.17 9.43
C PRO A 127 -21.68 1.44 10.74
N LYS A 128 -22.94 0.99 10.91
CA LYS A 128 -23.38 0.25 12.11
C LYS A 128 -22.97 -1.22 12.09
N SER A 129 -22.51 -1.75 10.96
CA SER A 129 -22.15 -3.17 10.84
C SER A 129 -20.84 -3.53 11.55
N VAL A 130 -20.09 -2.54 12.03
CA VAL A 130 -18.75 -2.73 12.58
C VAL A 130 -18.73 -2.48 14.10
N PRO A 131 -18.17 -3.40 14.90
CA PRO A 131 -18.08 -3.21 16.34
C PRO A 131 -17.26 -1.99 16.73
N ASN A 132 -17.67 -1.34 17.82
CA ASN A 132 -16.97 -0.19 18.38
C ASN A 132 -15.72 -0.68 19.18
N PRO A 133 -14.52 -0.12 19.00
CA PRO A 133 -13.29 -0.56 19.67
C PRO A 133 -13.20 -0.29 21.19
N GLY A 134 -14.33 -0.18 21.91
CA GLY A 134 -14.36 0.21 23.32
C GLY A 134 -13.98 1.68 23.56
N LYS A 135 -14.13 2.19 24.80
CA LYS A 135 -13.86 3.61 25.11
C LYS A 135 -12.40 3.99 24.86
N ALA A 136 -11.46 3.23 25.42
CA ALA A 136 -10.03 3.48 25.26
C ALA A 136 -9.57 3.33 23.80
N GLY A 137 -10.00 2.27 23.11
CA GLY A 137 -9.66 2.06 21.70
C GLY A 137 -10.24 3.16 20.78
N LYS A 138 -11.42 3.69 21.11
CA LYS A 138 -11.99 4.84 20.40
C LYS A 138 -11.14 6.10 20.57
N ILE A 139 -10.69 6.41 21.79
CA ILE A 139 -9.83 7.57 22.05
C ILE A 139 -8.50 7.41 21.30
N VAL A 140 -7.80 6.29 21.50
CA VAL A 140 -6.49 6.03 20.87
C VAL A 140 -6.58 6.08 19.35
N SER A 141 -7.59 5.42 18.75
CA SER A 141 -7.74 5.44 17.29
C SER A 141 -8.02 6.82 16.73
N TRP A 142 -8.78 7.68 17.43
CA TRP A 142 -9.01 9.06 17.00
C TRP A 142 -7.78 9.93 17.14
N VAL A 143 -7.05 9.83 18.26
CA VAL A 143 -5.80 10.57 18.45
C VAL A 143 -4.82 10.24 17.32
N LEU A 144 -4.59 8.95 17.04
CA LEU A 144 -3.71 8.52 15.95
C LEU A 144 -4.23 8.91 14.57
N THR A 145 -5.55 8.81 14.34
CA THR A 145 -6.16 9.22 13.07
C THR A 145 -5.94 10.71 12.82
N VAL A 146 -6.20 11.57 13.81
CA VAL A 146 -6.01 13.01 13.69
C VAL A 146 -4.54 13.33 13.48
N LEU A 147 -3.64 12.74 14.26
CA LEU A 147 -2.19 12.93 14.12
C LEU A 147 -1.70 12.58 12.70
N LEU A 148 -2.02 11.37 12.23
CA LEU A 148 -1.62 10.89 10.90
C LEU A 148 -2.23 11.73 9.78
N SER A 149 -3.51 12.12 9.93
CA SER A 149 -4.21 12.92 8.92
C SER A 149 -3.64 14.33 8.85
N LEU A 150 -3.36 14.98 9.99
CA LEU A 150 -2.77 16.31 10.03
C LEU A 150 -1.35 16.31 9.44
N ALA A 151 -0.51 15.35 9.81
CA ALA A 151 0.83 15.23 9.25
C ALA A 151 0.80 14.99 7.73
N THR A 152 -0.09 14.11 7.25
CA THR A 152 -0.26 13.83 5.82
C THR A 152 -0.83 15.03 5.06
N LEU A 153 -1.80 15.73 5.65
CA LEU A 153 -2.42 16.91 5.08
C LEU A 153 -1.41 18.06 4.97
N ALA A 154 -0.65 18.32 6.03
CA ALA A 154 0.41 19.33 6.01
C ALA A 154 1.47 19.00 4.95
N SER A 155 1.94 17.75 4.89
CA SER A 155 2.88 17.32 3.84
C SER A 155 2.30 17.46 2.43
N GLY A 156 1.01 17.18 2.25
CA GLY A 156 0.32 17.34 0.97
C GLY A 156 0.22 18.81 0.55
N ILE A 157 -0.16 19.71 1.46
CA ILE A 157 -0.24 21.16 1.23
C ILE A 157 1.14 21.73 0.88
N LEU A 158 2.17 21.40 1.66
CA LEU A 158 3.54 21.85 1.40
C LEU A 158 4.04 21.41 0.02
N GLN A 159 3.61 20.25 -0.46
CA GLN A 159 3.98 19.73 -1.76
C GLN A 159 3.26 20.41 -2.94
N LEU A 160 2.14 21.12 -2.69
CA LEU A 160 1.49 21.96 -3.69
C LEU A 160 2.16 23.34 -3.84
N MET A 161 2.98 23.71 -2.88
CA MET A 161 3.72 24.97 -2.88
C MET A 161 5.07 24.76 -3.59
N PRO A 162 5.62 25.80 -4.22
CA PRO A 162 7.01 25.79 -4.63
C PRO A 162 7.93 25.47 -3.43
N PRO A 163 9.09 24.82 -3.66
CA PRO A 163 10.05 24.56 -2.60
C PRO A 163 10.44 25.86 -1.91
N ALA A 164 10.38 25.86 -0.57
CA ALA A 164 10.61 27.07 0.24
C ALA A 164 12.07 27.56 0.20
N ASN A 165 13.01 26.65 -0.05
CA ASN A 165 14.44 26.90 -0.12
C ASN A 165 15.10 25.91 -1.10
N GLU A 166 16.38 26.14 -1.39
CA GLU A 166 17.19 25.28 -2.27
C GLU A 166 17.26 23.83 -1.76
N GLU A 167 17.32 23.64 -0.43
CA GLU A 167 17.31 22.31 0.18
C GLU A 167 16.02 21.53 -0.12
N GLY A 168 14.86 22.21 -0.04
CA GLY A 168 13.57 21.62 -0.39
C GLY A 168 13.48 21.26 -1.87
N ALA A 169 14.05 22.08 -2.75
CA ALA A 169 14.13 21.78 -4.17
C ALA A 169 15.02 20.55 -4.44
N ALA A 170 16.21 20.52 -3.84
CA ALA A 170 17.14 19.40 -3.94
C ALA A 170 16.54 18.09 -3.40
N PHE A 171 15.74 18.17 -2.33
CA PHE A 171 15.03 17.01 -1.79
C PHE A 171 13.98 16.45 -2.77
N ILE A 172 13.17 17.31 -3.39
CA ILE A 172 12.17 16.93 -4.41
C ILE A 172 12.85 16.31 -5.64
N GLU A 173 13.96 16.89 -6.08
CA GLU A 173 14.76 16.40 -7.20
C GLU A 173 15.37 15.03 -6.90
N ARG A 174 15.98 14.86 -5.72
CA ARG A 174 16.53 13.57 -5.27
C ARG A 174 15.46 12.47 -5.23
N LEU A 175 14.25 12.79 -4.77
CA LEU A 175 13.11 11.87 -4.82
C LEU A 175 12.64 11.56 -6.25
N GLY A 176 13.00 12.37 -7.25
CA GLY A 176 12.57 12.17 -8.65
C GLY A 176 11.09 12.39 -8.83
N ILE A 177 10.52 13.35 -8.10
CA ILE A 177 9.08 13.62 -8.13
C ILE A 177 8.75 14.99 -8.70
N THR A 178 9.70 15.73 -9.24
CA THR A 178 9.49 17.10 -9.75
C THR A 178 8.32 17.18 -10.75
N HIS A 179 8.20 16.20 -11.66
CA HIS A 179 7.14 16.11 -12.67
C HIS A 179 5.78 15.67 -12.11
N ILE A 180 5.73 15.14 -10.88
CA ILE A 180 4.51 14.58 -10.25
C ILE A 180 4.26 15.12 -8.84
N ALA A 181 4.96 16.18 -8.43
CA ALA A 181 4.87 16.70 -7.07
C ALA A 181 3.43 17.16 -6.75
N VAL A 182 2.85 17.97 -7.63
CA VAL A 182 1.48 18.47 -7.50
C VAL A 182 0.44 17.33 -7.40
N PRO A 183 0.36 16.37 -8.34
CA PRO A 183 -0.61 15.28 -8.23
C PRO A 183 -0.39 14.40 -6.98
N LEU A 184 0.86 14.20 -6.52
CA LEU A 184 1.14 13.52 -5.26
C LEU A 184 0.65 14.31 -4.04
N GLY A 185 0.79 15.64 -4.05
CA GLY A 185 0.27 16.53 -3.00
C GLY A 185 -1.25 16.46 -2.90
N ILE A 186 -1.96 16.53 -4.04
CA ILE A 186 -3.42 16.37 -4.11
C ILE A 186 -3.83 14.99 -3.56
N THR A 187 -3.12 13.94 -3.99
CA THR A 187 -3.38 12.56 -3.55
C THR A 187 -3.28 12.42 -2.03
N LYS A 188 -2.22 12.98 -1.41
CA LYS A 188 -2.06 13.01 0.06
C LYS A 188 -3.23 13.71 0.75
N ILE A 189 -3.65 14.88 0.25
CA ILE A 189 -4.78 15.64 0.81
C ILE A 189 -6.06 14.81 0.73
N CYS A 190 -6.36 14.22 -0.42
CA CYS A 190 -7.52 13.35 -0.60
C CYS A 190 -7.49 12.17 0.39
N PHE A 191 -6.34 11.50 0.54
CA PHE A 191 -6.21 10.36 1.45
C PHE A 191 -6.36 10.78 2.93
N ALA A 192 -5.79 11.92 3.33
CA ALA A 192 -5.96 12.45 4.68
C ALA A 192 -7.43 12.77 4.99
N ILE A 193 -8.16 13.40 4.07
CA ILE A 193 -9.59 13.69 4.21
C ILE A 193 -10.40 12.39 4.30
N LEU A 194 -10.15 11.44 3.40
CA LEU A 194 -10.82 10.13 3.41
C LEU A 194 -10.54 9.36 4.70
N PHE A 195 -9.33 9.48 5.25
CA PHE A 195 -8.96 8.82 6.51
C PHE A 195 -9.66 9.45 7.71
N LEU A 196 -9.93 10.76 7.72
CA LEU A 196 -10.74 11.39 8.78
C LEU A 196 -12.18 10.90 8.79
N ILE A 197 -12.76 10.63 7.61
CA ILE A 197 -14.15 10.18 7.47
C ILE A 197 -14.29 8.74 8.00
N PRO A 198 -15.03 8.48 9.10
CA PRO A 198 -15.11 7.15 9.71
C PRO A 198 -15.61 6.08 8.74
N ARG A 199 -16.56 6.42 7.87
CA ARG A 199 -17.15 5.50 6.89
C ARG A 199 -16.14 5.01 5.85
N CYS A 200 -15.15 5.82 5.52
CA CYS A 200 -14.15 5.54 4.48
C CYS A 200 -12.82 5.02 5.07
N SER A 201 -12.72 4.88 6.39
CA SER A 201 -11.46 4.60 7.09
C SER A 201 -10.73 3.33 6.65
N ALA A 202 -11.43 2.25 6.32
CA ALA A 202 -10.80 1.01 5.82
C ALA A 202 -10.20 1.20 4.41
N ILE A 203 -10.93 1.88 3.52
CA ILE A 203 -10.48 2.19 2.16
C ILE A 203 -9.29 3.16 2.21
N ALA A 204 -9.42 4.24 2.99
CA ALA A 204 -8.38 5.23 3.18
C ALA A 204 -7.11 4.62 3.79
N PHE A 205 -7.26 3.69 4.75
CA PHE A 205 -6.14 2.94 5.30
C PHE A 205 -5.37 2.17 4.20
N VAL A 206 -6.06 1.42 3.35
CA VAL A 206 -5.43 0.67 2.24
C VAL A 206 -4.72 1.62 1.27
N LEU A 207 -5.35 2.74 0.91
CA LEU A 207 -4.77 3.75 0.03
C LEU A 207 -3.51 4.40 0.63
N MET A 208 -3.56 4.75 1.92
CA MET A 208 -2.40 5.29 2.65
C MET A 208 -1.27 4.27 2.77
N VAL A 209 -1.58 2.99 3.00
CA VAL A 209 -0.56 1.91 3.01
C VAL A 209 0.14 1.85 1.66
N GLY A 210 -0.61 1.86 0.55
CA GLY A 210 -0.02 1.91 -0.80
C GLY A 210 0.86 3.13 -1.01
N TYR A 211 0.38 4.32 -0.63
CA TYR A 211 1.12 5.57 -0.77
C TYR A 211 2.43 5.60 0.04
N PHE A 212 2.36 5.31 1.34
CA PHE A 212 3.53 5.39 2.22
C PHE A 212 4.50 4.23 1.99
N SER A 213 4.03 3.07 1.52
CA SER A 213 4.93 2.01 1.04
C SER A 213 5.65 2.44 -0.25
N GLY A 214 4.96 3.16 -1.14
CA GLY A 214 5.54 3.83 -2.30
C GLY A 214 6.61 4.84 -1.94
N ALA A 215 6.34 5.70 -0.96
CA ALA A 215 7.30 6.66 -0.42
C ALA A 215 8.51 5.95 0.20
N LEU A 216 8.30 4.89 0.98
CA LEU A 216 9.39 4.10 1.57
C LEU A 216 10.26 3.47 0.49
N ALA A 217 9.65 2.81 -0.50
CA ALA A 217 10.37 2.19 -1.61
C ALA A 217 11.21 3.23 -2.37
N THR A 218 10.63 4.38 -2.70
CA THR A 218 11.33 5.49 -3.37
C THR A 218 12.57 5.91 -2.57
N ASN A 219 12.43 6.14 -1.25
CA ASN A 219 13.55 6.53 -0.41
C ASN A 219 14.67 5.47 -0.40
N MET A 220 14.30 4.19 -0.26
CA MET A 220 15.26 3.07 -0.27
C MET A 220 16.00 2.95 -1.61
N THR A 221 15.36 3.29 -2.72
CA THR A 221 15.94 3.20 -4.07
C THR A 221 16.69 4.48 -4.51
N ARG A 222 16.40 5.63 -3.90
CA ARG A 222 17.03 6.94 -4.21
C ARG A 222 18.20 7.30 -3.30
N GLY A 223 18.79 6.29 -2.66
CA GLY A 223 20.00 6.44 -1.86
C GLY A 223 19.80 7.22 -0.57
N PHE A 224 18.59 7.25 -0.02
CA PHE A 224 18.36 7.77 1.33
C PHE A 224 18.87 6.76 2.37
N THR A 225 19.45 7.28 3.45
CA THR A 225 19.93 6.52 4.59
C THR A 225 18.78 6.19 5.54
N LEU A 226 18.95 5.17 6.38
CA LEU A 226 17.94 4.74 7.34
C LEU A 226 17.39 5.89 8.21
N PRO A 227 18.21 6.81 8.77
CA PRO A 227 17.68 7.94 9.52
C PRO A 227 16.77 8.87 8.71
N GLU A 228 17.03 9.04 7.41
CA GLU A 228 16.25 9.93 6.54
C GLU A 228 14.86 9.35 6.23
N TYR A 229 14.74 8.03 6.04
CA TYR A 229 13.45 7.38 5.75
C TYR A 229 12.77 6.73 6.95
N LEU A 230 13.40 6.75 8.13
CA LEU A 230 12.83 6.28 9.39
C LEU A 230 11.45 6.92 9.70
N PRO A 231 11.21 8.23 9.46
CA PRO A 231 9.89 8.83 9.68
C PRO A 231 8.79 8.15 8.85
N VAL A 232 9.08 7.70 7.63
CA VAL A 232 8.10 6.99 6.77
C VAL A 232 7.78 5.61 7.36
N ILE A 233 8.77 4.90 7.90
CA ILE A 233 8.58 3.63 8.61
C ILE A 233 7.69 3.85 9.85
N ILE A 234 7.96 4.89 10.63
CA ILE A 234 7.15 5.24 11.81
C ILE A 234 5.71 5.51 11.40
N VAL A 235 5.49 6.28 10.33
CA VAL A 235 4.14 6.54 9.78
C VAL A 235 3.44 5.24 9.39
N LEU A 236 4.12 4.32 8.69
CA LEU A 236 3.56 3.02 8.31
C LEU A 236 3.20 2.16 9.54
N VAL A 237 4.06 2.14 10.57
CA VAL A 237 3.80 1.41 11.83
C VAL A 237 2.59 2.02 12.55
N LEU A 238 2.55 3.34 12.72
CA LEU A 238 1.42 4.04 13.33
C LEU A 238 0.13 3.84 12.52
N LEU A 239 0.22 3.84 11.19
CA LEU A 239 -0.90 3.57 10.31
C LEU A 239 -1.42 2.14 10.49
N ALA A 240 -0.52 1.14 10.57
CA ALA A 240 -0.87 -0.25 10.83
C ALA A 240 -1.54 -0.42 12.21
N ILE A 241 -1.00 0.19 13.27
CA ILE A 241 -1.61 0.21 14.62
C ILE A 241 -2.99 0.86 14.57
N THR A 242 -3.12 2.00 13.91
CA THR A 242 -4.38 2.72 13.76
C THR A 242 -5.40 1.89 13.02
N GLY A 243 -5.02 1.30 11.88
CA GLY A 243 -5.86 0.40 11.10
C GLY A 243 -6.31 -0.82 11.90
N TRP A 244 -5.40 -1.43 12.68
CA TRP A 244 -5.70 -2.59 13.52
C TRP A 244 -6.74 -2.27 14.60
N ILE A 245 -6.62 -1.13 15.27
CA ILE A 245 -7.57 -0.70 16.31
C ILE A 245 -8.89 -0.26 15.69
N ARG A 246 -8.83 0.60 14.66
CA ARG A 246 -9.98 1.29 14.07
C ARG A 246 -10.81 0.39 13.17
N ASN A 247 -10.21 -0.62 12.56
CA ASN A 247 -10.84 -1.53 11.60
C ASN A 247 -10.89 -2.97 12.16
N PRO A 248 -11.79 -3.28 13.12
CA PRO A 248 -11.92 -4.63 13.65
C PRO A 248 -12.31 -5.68 12.58
N GLU A 249 -12.87 -5.26 11.44
CA GLU A 249 -13.08 -6.10 10.27
C GLU A 249 -11.79 -6.79 9.77
N LEU A 250 -10.63 -6.14 9.94
CA LEU A 250 -9.33 -6.73 9.60
C LEU A 250 -8.99 -7.92 10.53
N ARG A 251 -9.48 -7.89 11.77
CA ARG A 251 -9.18 -8.88 12.82
C ARG A 251 -10.22 -9.99 12.90
N GLN A 252 -11.49 -9.66 12.71
CA GLN A 252 -12.58 -10.63 12.84
C GLN A 252 -12.39 -11.82 11.91
N ARG A 253 -11.99 -11.56 10.66
CA ARG A 253 -11.73 -12.61 9.68
C ARG A 253 -10.54 -13.50 10.04
N LEU A 254 -9.46 -12.92 10.54
CA LEU A 254 -8.29 -13.67 11.05
C LEU A 254 -8.69 -14.59 12.21
N LEU A 255 -9.59 -14.11 13.08
CA LEU A 255 -10.09 -14.84 14.24
C LEU A 255 -11.26 -15.80 13.91
N GLY A 256 -11.66 -15.91 12.64
CA GLY A 256 -12.80 -16.74 12.23
C GLY A 256 -14.15 -16.29 12.78
N ARG A 257 -14.25 -15.03 13.22
CA ARG A 257 -15.48 -14.42 13.78
C ARG A 257 -16.30 -13.75 12.67
N PRO A 258 -17.64 -13.70 12.79
CA PRO A 258 -18.47 -13.00 11.82
C PRO A 258 -18.10 -11.52 11.77
N VAL A 259 -18.05 -10.99 10.54
CA VAL A 259 -17.59 -9.61 10.25
C VAL A 259 -18.75 -8.62 10.22
N SER A 260 -19.98 -9.12 10.16
CA SER A 260 -21.21 -8.38 10.42
C SER A 260 -21.88 -8.98 11.65
N ALA A 261 -22.42 -8.12 12.52
CA ALA A 261 -23.41 -8.52 13.52
C ALA A 261 -24.68 -9.05 12.84
#